data_AF-A0A2G2DNE6-F1
#
_entry.id   AF-A0A2G2DNE6-F1
#
_cell.length_a   1.000
_cell.length_b   1.000
_cell.length_c   1.000
_cell.angle_alpha   90.00
_cell.angle_beta   90.00
_cell.angle_gamma   90.00
#
_symmetry.space_group_name_H-M   'P 1'
#
loop_
_entity.id
_entity.type
_entity.pdbx_description
1 polymer ?
#
loop_
_entity_poly.entity_id
_entity_poly.type
_entity_poly.pdbx_seq_one_letter_code
_entity_poly.pdbx_strand_id
1 'polypeptide(L)'
;TLSQDLDGTFATDAELAALNVNDADSDPTNEYNTGVALNGTALEVTDAGGTLSQDLDGTFATDAELAALSVNDADSDPANEIQDISLVNSNLSISGGSTIDLSGIDTDTQLNETEVDDFVANNGYLTSVPSTTRSITITPGMIASSAFYSGAALGSVGGWLHPCITYPDGVTSYVIISVPTPSDWDGTSMSIKVLYASDGTTGDFQFSAASRGVLVGQSLSQGPGGGSFVLPVPTGVDILSEATGTNFGIQVTNQDVINLYLRRLGASTNDTSTDVLNVVGFVIDYNTL
;
A
#
# COMPACT_ATOMS: atom_id res chain seq x y z
N THR A 1 64.24 -25.77 -43.45
CA THR A 1 64.14 -24.33 -43.70
C THR A 1 63.68 -24.15 -45.13
N LEU A 2 62.44 -23.69 -45.32
CA LEU A 2 61.93 -23.35 -46.64
C LEU A 2 62.59 -22.02 -47.03
N SER A 3 63.45 -22.02 -48.05
CA SER A 3 64.00 -20.79 -48.60
C SER A 3 62.86 -20.05 -49.29
N GLN A 4 62.65 -18.80 -48.89
CA GLN A 4 61.74 -17.90 -49.59
C GLN A 4 62.49 -17.37 -50.80
N ASP A 5 61.91 -17.57 -51.98
CA ASP A 5 62.41 -16.99 -53.22
C ASP A 5 62.07 -15.48 -53.21
N LEU A 6 63.10 -14.66 -53.39
CA LEU A 6 62.99 -13.19 -53.40
C LEU A 6 63.02 -12.65 -54.84
N ASP A 7 63.03 -13.53 -55.85
CA ASP A 7 63.04 -13.18 -57.28
C ASP A 7 61.87 -12.28 -57.71
N GLY A 8 60.71 -12.40 -57.04
CA GLY A 8 59.55 -11.55 -57.33
C GLY A 8 59.68 -10.11 -56.81
N THR A 9 60.69 -9.80 -55.99
CA THR A 9 60.86 -8.48 -55.35
C THR A 9 62.09 -7.72 -55.84
N PHE A 10 63.10 -8.42 -56.37
CA PHE A 10 64.34 -7.80 -56.87
C PHE A 10 64.62 -8.28 -58.29
N ALA A 11 64.88 -7.34 -59.21
CA ALA A 11 65.29 -7.67 -60.57
C ALA A 11 66.55 -8.54 -60.53
N THR A 12 66.54 -9.64 -61.26
CA THR A 12 67.71 -10.50 -61.47
C THR A 12 68.78 -9.77 -62.29
N ASP A 13 70.05 -10.18 -62.18
CA ASP A 13 71.14 -9.63 -63.01
C ASP A 13 70.83 -9.71 -64.51
N ALA A 14 70.08 -10.74 -64.92
CA ALA A 14 69.65 -10.91 -66.30
C ALA A 14 68.54 -9.92 -66.71
N GLU A 15 67.61 -9.61 -65.81
CA GLU A 15 66.58 -8.59 -66.05
C GLU A 15 67.18 -7.18 -66.04
N LEU A 16 68.14 -6.90 -65.17
CA LEU A 16 68.89 -5.65 -65.16
C LEU A 16 69.72 -5.48 -66.45
N ALA A 17 70.34 -6.56 -66.92
CA ALA A 17 71.03 -6.57 -68.21
C ALA A 17 70.08 -6.40 -69.41
N ALA A 18 68.82 -6.82 -69.29
CA ALA A 18 67.79 -6.62 -70.31
C ALA A 18 67.19 -5.20 -70.30
N LEU A 19 67.30 -4.46 -69.18
CA LEU A 19 66.99 -3.03 -69.13
C LEU A 19 68.07 -2.17 -69.82
N ASN A 20 69.28 -2.72 -70.02
CA ASN A 20 70.31 -2.13 -70.86
C ASN A 20 70.00 -2.31 -72.37
N VAL A 21 68.73 -2.12 -72.75
CA VAL A 21 68.35 -1.92 -74.14
C VAL A 21 68.93 -0.57 -74.55
N ASN A 22 69.95 -0.61 -75.41
CA ASN A 22 70.36 0.54 -76.20
C ASN A 22 69.10 1.11 -76.85
N ASP A 23 68.61 2.24 -76.35
CA ASP A 23 67.45 2.98 -76.86
C ASP A 23 67.73 3.60 -78.24
N ALA A 24 68.92 3.32 -78.79
CA ALA A 24 69.46 3.82 -80.03
C ALA A 24 69.66 5.34 -80.03
N ASP A 25 69.63 5.97 -78.86
CA ASP A 25 69.97 7.36 -78.63
C ASP A 25 71.32 7.43 -77.93
N SER A 26 72.39 7.19 -78.69
CA SER A 26 73.76 7.24 -78.19
C SER A 26 74.37 8.64 -78.29
N ASP A 27 73.57 9.69 -78.33
CA ASP A 27 74.04 11.08 -78.41
C ASP A 27 74.34 11.58 -76.98
N PRO A 28 75.61 11.59 -76.53
CA PRO A 28 76.00 11.94 -75.16
C PRO A 28 75.68 13.40 -74.77
N THR A 29 75.07 14.17 -75.67
CA THR A 29 74.70 15.57 -75.48
C THR A 29 73.26 15.76 -75.01
N ASN A 30 72.42 14.71 -74.97
CA ASN A 30 71.01 14.81 -74.60
C ASN A 30 70.63 14.07 -73.29
N GLU A 31 71.57 13.38 -72.64
CA GLU A 31 71.43 12.79 -71.31
C GLU A 31 71.62 13.87 -70.25
N TYR A 32 70.74 14.88 -70.30
CA TYR A 32 70.85 16.05 -69.48
C TYR A 32 70.90 15.68 -68.00
N ASN A 33 70.02 14.80 -67.53
CA ASN A 33 70.01 14.32 -66.16
C ASN A 33 70.95 13.11 -66.01
N THR A 34 72.00 13.29 -65.23
CA THR A 34 73.06 12.31 -64.98
C THR A 34 72.94 11.62 -63.61
N GLY A 35 72.03 12.10 -62.74
CA GLY A 35 71.77 11.48 -61.44
C GLY A 35 70.46 11.94 -60.81
N VAL A 36 69.88 11.06 -60.00
CA VAL A 36 68.74 11.36 -59.12
C VAL A 36 69.05 10.77 -57.73
N ALA A 37 68.90 11.56 -56.68
CA ALA A 37 69.13 11.14 -55.30
C ALA A 37 68.13 11.79 -54.34
N LEU A 38 67.88 11.13 -53.20
CA LEU A 38 67.21 11.73 -52.06
C LEU A 38 68.27 12.07 -51.00
N ASN A 39 68.39 13.34 -50.65
CA ASN A 39 69.31 13.84 -49.63
C ASN A 39 68.51 14.51 -48.50
N GLY A 40 68.27 13.77 -47.41
CA GLY A 40 67.26 14.15 -46.43
C GLY A 40 65.87 14.15 -47.08
N THR A 41 65.17 15.29 -47.02
CA THR A 41 63.86 15.50 -47.66
C THR A 41 63.95 16.04 -49.08
N ALA A 42 65.16 16.36 -49.56
CA ALA A 42 65.35 16.95 -50.87
C ALA A 42 65.53 15.89 -51.96
N LEU A 43 64.67 15.94 -52.99
CA LEU A 43 64.91 15.24 -54.25
C LEU A 43 65.87 16.07 -55.09
N GLU A 44 67.07 15.54 -55.29
CA GLU A 44 68.13 16.13 -56.08
C GLU A 44 68.20 15.45 -57.45
N VAL A 45 68.13 16.25 -58.52
CA VAL A 45 68.36 15.82 -59.91
C VAL A 45 69.57 16.56 -60.43
N THR A 46 70.63 15.84 -60.75
CA THR A 46 71.87 16.42 -61.30
C THR A 46 71.83 16.38 -62.81
N ASP A 47 71.94 17.55 -63.42
CA ASP A 47 72.06 17.72 -64.87
C ASP A 47 73.38 18.41 -65.27
N ALA A 48 73.59 18.61 -66.58
CA ALA A 48 74.76 19.31 -67.12
C ALA A 48 74.89 20.78 -66.64
N GLY A 49 73.80 21.37 -66.15
CA GLY A 49 73.73 22.71 -65.56
C GLY A 49 73.91 22.75 -64.03
N GLY A 50 73.96 21.59 -63.36
CA GLY A 50 74.17 21.45 -61.92
C GLY A 50 73.09 20.58 -61.25
N THR A 51 73.01 20.62 -59.92
CA THR A 51 71.96 19.89 -59.18
C THR A 51 70.76 20.81 -58.94
N LEU A 52 69.59 20.41 -59.44
CA LEU A 52 68.32 20.98 -59.04
C LEU A 52 67.80 20.21 -57.82
N SER A 53 67.32 20.93 -56.81
CA SER A 53 66.85 20.36 -55.55
C SER A 53 65.42 20.81 -55.28
N GLN A 54 64.52 19.84 -55.04
CA GLN A 54 63.15 20.10 -54.60
C GLN A 54 62.97 19.51 -53.21
N ASP A 55 62.67 20.36 -52.24
CA ASP A 55 62.31 19.93 -50.90
C ASP A 55 60.93 19.27 -50.88
N LEU A 56 60.85 18.08 -50.30
CA LEU A 56 59.62 17.30 -50.17
C LEU A 56 59.08 17.24 -48.74
N ASP A 57 59.72 17.93 -47.78
CA ASP A 57 59.33 17.95 -46.35
C ASP A 57 57.84 18.32 -46.16
N GLY A 58 57.32 19.22 -46.99
CA GLY A 58 55.90 19.60 -46.95
C GLY A 58 54.89 18.52 -47.39
N THR A 59 55.34 17.38 -47.91
CA THR A 59 54.48 16.27 -48.40
C THR A 59 54.75 14.94 -47.70
N PHE A 60 56.00 14.66 -47.32
CA PHE A 60 56.38 13.42 -46.64
C PHE A 60 56.92 13.76 -45.26
N ALA A 61 56.32 13.17 -44.22
CA ALA A 61 56.86 13.28 -42.87
C ALA A 61 58.22 12.59 -42.78
N THR A 62 59.15 13.21 -42.07
CA THR A 62 60.44 12.60 -41.71
C THR A 62 60.25 11.51 -40.66
N ASP A 63 61.22 10.59 -40.55
CA ASP A 63 61.25 9.59 -39.48
C ASP A 63 61.22 10.23 -38.08
N ALA A 64 61.80 11.43 -37.94
CA ALA A 64 61.80 12.20 -36.71
C ALA A 64 60.40 12.74 -36.36
N GLU A 65 59.64 13.22 -37.34
CA GLU A 65 58.26 13.68 -37.14
C GLU A 65 57.30 12.52 -36.85
N LEU A 66 57.48 11.38 -37.53
CA LEU A 66 56.70 10.18 -37.24
C LEU A 66 57.00 9.62 -35.85
N ALA A 67 58.26 9.68 -35.41
CA ALA A 67 58.65 9.32 -34.05
C ALA A 67 58.05 10.28 -33.00
N ALA A 68 57.91 11.56 -33.31
CA ALA A 68 57.26 12.53 -32.42
C ALA A 68 55.73 12.34 -32.30
N LEU A 69 55.10 11.74 -33.32
CA LEU A 69 53.68 11.34 -33.32
C LEU A 69 53.44 10.02 -32.56
N SER A 70 54.48 9.22 -32.31
CA SER A 70 54.41 8.09 -31.39
C SER A 70 54.32 8.62 -29.96
N VAL A 71 53.11 9.04 -29.62
CA VAL A 71 52.57 9.40 -28.31
C VAL A 71 53.59 9.37 -27.18
N ASN A 72 53.87 10.56 -26.64
CA ASN A 72 54.52 10.72 -25.35
C ASN A 72 53.55 10.26 -24.24
N ASP A 73 53.29 8.95 -24.20
CA ASP A 73 52.84 8.29 -23.00
C ASP A 73 54.04 8.22 -22.05
N ALA A 74 53.92 8.87 -20.90
CA ALA A 74 54.98 8.90 -19.91
C ALA A 74 55.22 7.53 -19.26
N ASP A 75 54.30 6.57 -19.45
CA ASP A 75 54.40 5.19 -18.98
C ASP A 75 53.91 4.21 -20.06
N SER A 76 54.73 3.98 -21.08
CA SER A 76 54.43 3.12 -22.24
C SER A 76 54.47 1.61 -21.93
N ASP A 77 54.04 1.18 -20.75
CA ASP A 77 54.04 -0.24 -20.34
C ASP A 77 52.69 -0.91 -20.67
N PRO A 78 52.59 -1.67 -21.79
CA PRO A 78 51.35 -2.29 -22.28
C PRO A 78 50.72 -3.34 -21.32
N ALA A 79 51.35 -3.62 -20.18
CA ALA A 79 50.81 -4.48 -19.13
C ALA A 79 50.01 -3.73 -18.07
N ASN A 80 50.16 -2.40 -17.95
CA ASN A 80 49.49 -1.58 -16.93
C ASN A 80 48.09 -1.11 -17.37
N GLU A 81 47.69 -1.30 -18.62
CA GLU A 81 46.42 -0.83 -19.18
C GLU A 81 45.32 -1.89 -19.10
N ILE A 82 45.64 -3.13 -18.72
CA ILE A 82 44.69 -4.26 -18.54
C ILE A 82 44.51 -4.55 -17.04
N GLN A 83 44.39 -3.51 -16.22
CA GLN A 83 44.18 -3.68 -14.78
C GLN A 83 42.73 -4.08 -14.49
N ASP A 84 42.55 -5.20 -13.78
CA ASP A 84 41.25 -5.68 -13.34
C ASP A 84 40.80 -4.94 -12.07
N ILE A 85 39.53 -4.53 -12.05
CA ILE A 85 38.88 -3.98 -10.86
C ILE A 85 38.11 -5.10 -10.16
N SER A 86 38.36 -5.29 -8.87
CA SER A 86 37.67 -6.29 -8.05
C SER A 86 37.16 -5.70 -6.74
N LEU A 87 36.01 -6.19 -6.28
CA LEU A 87 35.44 -5.83 -4.99
C LEU A 87 35.33 -7.10 -4.13
N VAL A 88 36.02 -7.10 -2.99
CA VAL A 88 35.94 -8.18 -2.00
C VAL A 88 35.63 -7.57 -0.64
N ASN A 89 34.51 -7.95 -0.05
CA ASN A 89 33.93 -7.26 1.11
C ASN A 89 33.79 -5.76 0.80
N SER A 90 34.40 -4.89 1.60
CA SER A 90 34.40 -3.44 1.40
C SER A 90 35.65 -2.91 0.69
N ASN A 91 36.52 -3.78 0.16
CA ASN A 91 37.77 -3.35 -0.46
C ASN A 91 37.68 -3.38 -1.98
N LEU A 92 37.71 -2.20 -2.60
CA LEU A 92 37.79 -2.04 -4.05
C LEU A 92 39.27 -2.01 -4.46
N SER A 93 39.74 -3.04 -5.17
CA SER A 93 41.14 -3.18 -5.58
C SER A 93 41.27 -3.11 -7.09
N ILE A 94 42.30 -2.40 -7.54
CA ILE A 94 42.75 -2.39 -8.94
C ILE A 94 43.99 -3.27 -9.02
N SER A 95 44.03 -4.27 -9.90
CA SER A 95 45.17 -5.19 -9.99
C SER A 95 46.45 -4.43 -10.35
N GLY A 96 47.51 -4.59 -9.56
CA GLY A 96 48.75 -3.81 -9.73
C GLY A 96 48.67 -2.37 -9.21
N GLY A 97 47.50 -1.93 -8.74
CA GLY A 97 47.26 -0.61 -8.16
C GLY A 97 46.96 -0.67 -6.66
N SER A 98 46.31 0.39 -6.18
CA SER A 98 45.92 0.52 -4.77
C SER A 98 44.61 -0.22 -4.47
N THR A 99 44.44 -0.58 -3.20
CA THR A 99 43.15 -0.98 -2.63
C THR A 99 42.55 0.19 -1.88
N ILE A 100 41.30 0.51 -2.18
CA ILE A 100 40.50 1.52 -1.48
C ILE A 100 39.57 0.80 -0.51
N ASP A 101 39.68 1.15 0.77
CA ASP A 101 38.77 0.67 1.82
C ASP A 101 37.49 1.52 1.82
N LEU A 102 36.37 0.88 1.52
CA LEU A 102 35.03 1.47 1.52
C LEU A 102 34.25 1.14 2.80
N SER A 103 34.86 0.53 3.81
CA SER A 103 34.19 0.16 5.07
C SER A 103 33.68 1.38 5.86
N GLY A 104 34.22 2.56 5.58
CA GLY A 104 33.72 3.82 6.13
C GLY A 104 32.48 4.39 5.42
N ILE A 105 32.04 3.79 4.31
CA ILE A 105 30.79 4.14 3.66
C ILE A 105 29.68 3.38 4.37
N ASP A 106 28.74 4.12 4.94
CA ASP A 106 27.57 3.53 5.57
C ASP A 106 26.66 2.92 4.49
N THR A 107 26.53 1.60 4.51
CA THR A 107 25.68 0.83 3.58
C THR A 107 24.32 0.49 4.17
N ASP A 108 24.07 0.86 5.42
CA ASP A 108 22.85 0.48 6.13
C ASP A 108 21.74 1.51 5.91
N THR A 109 20.50 1.04 5.99
CA THR A 109 19.33 1.90 6.06
C THR A 109 19.45 2.80 7.29
N GLN A 110 19.60 4.11 7.07
CA GLN A 110 19.77 5.13 8.10
C GLN A 110 18.51 5.41 8.93
N LEU A 111 17.56 4.47 8.94
CA LEU A 111 16.30 4.62 9.65
C LEU A 111 16.42 3.91 10.98
N ASN A 112 16.22 4.64 12.08
CA ASN A 112 16.06 4.03 13.40
C ASN A 112 14.71 3.30 13.51
N GLU A 113 14.52 2.48 14.53
CA GLU A 113 13.28 1.70 14.73
C GLU A 113 12.01 2.58 14.69
N THR A 114 12.07 3.82 15.21
CA THR A 114 10.95 4.76 15.13
C THR A 114 10.68 5.20 13.69
N GLU A 115 11.71 5.47 12.90
CA GLU A 115 11.58 5.87 11.51
C GLU A 115 11.13 4.70 10.62
N VAL A 116 11.54 3.47 10.97
CA VAL A 116 11.05 2.23 10.35
C VAL A 116 9.58 2.02 10.72
N ASP A 117 9.22 2.20 11.99
CA ASP A 117 7.83 2.13 12.47
C ASP A 117 6.96 3.21 11.81
N ASP A 118 7.46 4.42 11.55
CA ASP A 118 6.71 5.45 10.83
C ASP A 118 6.48 5.09 9.36
N PHE A 119 7.43 4.37 8.73
CA PHE A 119 7.32 3.91 7.34
C PHE A 119 6.42 2.68 7.20
N VAL A 120 6.43 1.80 8.21
CA VAL A 120 5.66 0.56 8.26
C VAL A 120 4.33 0.74 9.01
N ALA A 121 4.15 1.88 9.69
CA ALA A 121 2.96 2.22 10.46
C ALA A 121 1.76 2.01 9.57
N ASN A 122 1.06 0.93 9.91
CA ASN A 122 -0.14 0.40 9.32
C ASN A 122 -0.17 0.10 7.82
N ASN A 123 0.69 0.54 6.89
CA ASN A 123 0.68 0.07 5.48
C ASN A 123 -0.74 0.01 4.82
N GLY A 124 -1.70 0.83 5.28
CA GLY A 124 -3.12 0.74 4.91
C GLY A 124 -3.92 -0.44 5.50
N TYR A 125 -3.30 -1.29 6.33
CA TYR A 125 -3.94 -2.28 7.18
C TYR A 125 -4.68 -1.65 8.35
N LEU A 126 -5.86 -2.18 8.59
CA LEU A 126 -6.71 -1.80 9.71
C LEU A 126 -6.14 -2.39 11.01
N THR A 127 -5.59 -1.54 11.88
CA THR A 127 -5.01 -1.96 13.17
C THR A 127 -6.06 -2.22 14.25
N SER A 128 -7.27 -1.70 14.06
CA SER A 128 -8.46 -2.07 14.82
C SER A 128 -9.69 -1.89 13.94
N VAL A 129 -10.63 -2.83 13.97
CA VAL A 129 -11.93 -2.63 13.33
C VAL A 129 -12.62 -1.46 14.06
N PRO A 130 -13.07 -0.40 13.36
CA PRO A 130 -13.83 0.67 14.01
C PRO A 130 -15.08 0.08 14.63
N SER A 131 -15.46 0.55 15.81
CA SER A 131 -16.72 0.12 16.41
C SER A 131 -17.86 0.39 15.43
N THR A 132 -18.65 -0.66 15.17
CA THR A 132 -19.84 -0.55 14.33
C THR A 132 -21.07 -0.69 15.21
N THR A 133 -22.09 0.12 14.95
CA THR A 133 -23.38 -0.08 15.60
C THR A 133 -24.07 -1.27 14.96
N ARG A 134 -24.40 -2.28 15.76
CA ARG A 134 -25.21 -3.44 15.39
C ARG A 134 -26.54 -3.39 16.13
N SER A 135 -27.52 -4.12 15.60
CA SER A 135 -28.90 -4.06 16.08
C SER A 135 -29.48 -5.44 16.32
N ILE A 136 -30.28 -5.58 17.37
CA ILE A 136 -31.16 -6.73 17.62
C ILE A 136 -32.59 -6.26 17.40
N THR A 137 -33.27 -6.81 16.38
CA THR A 137 -34.70 -6.52 16.15
C THR A 137 -35.56 -7.59 16.81
N ILE A 138 -36.56 -7.16 17.58
CA ILE A 138 -37.50 -8.05 18.27
C ILE A 138 -38.92 -7.69 17.84
N THR A 139 -39.62 -8.67 17.30
CA THR A 139 -41.01 -8.54 16.83
C THR A 139 -41.95 -9.33 17.76
N PRO A 140 -43.24 -8.97 17.84
CA PRO A 140 -44.20 -9.63 18.72
C PRO A 140 -44.25 -11.15 18.55
N GLY A 141 -44.13 -11.67 17.32
CA GLY A 141 -44.13 -13.11 17.06
C GLY A 141 -42.94 -13.88 17.65
N MET A 142 -41.87 -13.19 18.06
CA MET A 142 -40.70 -13.78 18.72
C MET A 142 -40.90 -13.94 20.23
N ILE A 143 -41.98 -13.39 20.79
CA ILE A 143 -42.22 -13.34 22.24
C ILE A 143 -43.20 -14.44 22.63
N ALA A 144 -42.75 -15.33 23.51
CA ALA A 144 -43.58 -16.42 24.02
C ALA A 144 -44.75 -15.91 24.88
N SER A 145 -45.89 -16.60 24.85
CA SER A 145 -47.08 -16.23 25.64
C SER A 145 -46.83 -16.18 27.16
N SER A 146 -45.82 -16.87 27.67
CA SER A 146 -45.40 -16.82 29.09
C SER A 146 -44.71 -15.50 29.49
N ALA A 147 -44.35 -14.67 28.52
CA ALA A 147 -43.74 -13.36 28.78
C ALA A 147 -44.77 -12.28 29.16
N PHE A 148 -46.06 -12.55 28.99
CA PHE A 148 -47.13 -11.57 29.13
C PHE A 148 -47.84 -11.70 30.48
N TYR A 149 -48.05 -10.57 31.14
CA TYR A 149 -48.63 -10.52 32.48
C TYR A 149 -49.74 -9.47 32.58
N SER A 150 -50.70 -9.75 33.47
CA SER A 150 -51.70 -8.77 33.90
C SER A 150 -52.46 -8.13 32.73
N GLY A 151 -52.84 -8.96 31.74
CA GLY A 151 -53.65 -8.54 30.58
C GLY A 151 -52.86 -8.19 29.32
N ALA A 152 -51.53 -8.03 29.37
CA ALA A 152 -50.74 -7.91 28.15
C ALA A 152 -50.97 -9.14 27.25
N ALA A 153 -51.03 -8.96 25.93
CA ALA A 153 -51.22 -10.08 25.00
C ALA A 153 -50.64 -9.78 23.62
N LEU A 154 -50.52 -10.82 22.79
CA LEU A 154 -50.36 -10.64 21.35
C LEU A 154 -51.69 -10.21 20.74
N GLY A 155 -51.62 -9.23 19.84
CA GLY A 155 -52.78 -8.69 19.15
C GLY A 155 -52.41 -8.18 17.77
N SER A 156 -53.27 -7.32 17.24
CA SER A 156 -53.05 -6.66 15.97
C SER A 156 -53.57 -5.24 16.00
N VAL A 157 -52.88 -4.31 15.30
CA VAL A 157 -53.27 -2.90 15.20
C VAL A 157 -53.47 -2.47 13.75
N GLY A 158 -54.42 -1.55 13.52
CA GLY A 158 -54.74 -1.00 12.20
C GLY A 158 -55.47 -1.97 11.26
N GLY A 159 -55.92 -1.45 10.11
CA GLY A 159 -56.75 -2.21 9.16
C GLY A 159 -56.04 -3.39 8.47
N TRP A 160 -54.71 -3.38 8.42
CA TRP A 160 -53.89 -4.49 7.88
C TRP A 160 -53.53 -5.53 8.93
N LEU A 161 -54.02 -5.38 10.17
CA LEU A 161 -53.78 -6.30 11.28
C LEU A 161 -52.29 -6.51 11.57
N HIS A 162 -51.53 -5.42 11.70
CA HIS A 162 -50.10 -5.50 12.03
C HIS A 162 -49.92 -6.17 13.39
N PRO A 163 -49.13 -7.27 13.49
CA PRO A 163 -48.89 -7.93 14.77
C PRO A 163 -48.33 -6.95 15.79
N CYS A 164 -48.90 -6.94 16.98
CA CYS A 164 -48.46 -6.09 18.07
C CYS A 164 -48.51 -6.82 19.41
N ILE A 165 -47.87 -6.23 20.40
CA ILE A 165 -48.14 -6.46 21.81
C ILE A 165 -49.18 -5.43 22.22
N THR A 166 -50.32 -5.90 22.71
CA THR A 166 -51.40 -5.07 23.20
C THR A 166 -51.32 -4.95 24.72
N TYR A 167 -51.33 -3.70 25.21
CA TYR A 167 -51.44 -3.35 26.62
C TYR A 167 -52.84 -2.75 26.85
N PRO A 168 -53.79 -3.55 27.35
CA PRO A 168 -55.18 -3.14 27.51
C PRO A 168 -55.35 -1.98 28.49
N ASP A 169 -56.56 -1.44 28.46
CA ASP A 169 -56.96 -0.36 29.34
C ASP A 169 -57.23 -0.80 30.79
N GLY A 170 -57.07 0.12 31.74
CA GLY A 170 -57.55 -0.02 33.12
C GLY A 170 -56.80 -1.03 33.99
N VAL A 171 -55.72 -1.63 33.49
CA VAL A 171 -54.89 -2.62 34.20
C VAL A 171 -53.40 -2.34 34.03
N THR A 172 -52.60 -2.68 35.05
CA THR A 172 -51.13 -2.62 34.97
C THR A 172 -50.61 -3.83 34.21
N SER A 173 -50.63 -3.77 32.88
CA SER A 173 -50.11 -4.81 31.99
C SER A 173 -48.61 -4.64 31.74
N TYR A 174 -47.87 -5.76 31.72
CA TYR A 174 -46.44 -5.73 31.44
C TYR A 174 -45.97 -7.00 30.71
N VAL A 175 -44.83 -6.88 30.04
CA VAL A 175 -44.13 -7.94 29.35
C VAL A 175 -42.70 -8.02 29.86
N ILE A 176 -42.24 -9.24 30.13
CA ILE A 176 -40.84 -9.53 30.50
C ILE A 176 -40.25 -10.45 29.46
N ILE A 177 -39.18 -10.00 28.83
CA ILE A 177 -38.38 -10.86 27.96
C ILE A 177 -36.91 -10.80 28.33
N SER A 178 -36.19 -11.82 27.90
CA SER A 178 -34.77 -11.95 28.13
C SER A 178 -34.08 -12.22 26.79
N VAL A 179 -33.00 -11.51 26.52
CA VAL A 179 -32.16 -11.74 25.32
C VAL A 179 -30.73 -11.97 25.76
N PRO A 180 -29.98 -12.88 25.11
CA PRO A 180 -28.55 -13.04 25.37
C PRO A 180 -27.80 -11.72 25.15
N THR A 181 -26.79 -11.44 25.96
CA THR A 181 -25.85 -10.35 25.69
C THR A 181 -25.03 -10.67 24.43
N PRO A 182 -24.90 -9.75 23.46
CA PRO A 182 -24.04 -9.97 22.30
C PRO A 182 -22.59 -10.18 22.73
N SER A 183 -21.94 -11.22 22.19
CA SER A 183 -20.55 -11.55 22.52
C SER A 183 -19.54 -10.54 21.99
N ASP A 184 -19.94 -9.74 21.00
CA ASP A 184 -19.13 -8.73 20.33
C ASP A 184 -19.42 -7.31 20.83
N TRP A 185 -20.29 -7.13 21.83
CA TRP A 185 -20.57 -5.84 22.42
C TRP A 185 -19.35 -5.25 23.14
N ASP A 186 -19.07 -3.97 22.91
CA ASP A 186 -17.94 -3.23 23.49
C ASP A 186 -18.07 -2.88 24.98
N GLY A 187 -19.21 -3.22 25.60
CA GLY A 187 -19.51 -2.85 26.98
C GLY A 187 -19.97 -1.39 27.14
N THR A 188 -20.17 -0.63 26.07
CA THR A 188 -20.69 0.74 26.16
C THR A 188 -22.23 0.77 26.25
N SER A 189 -22.84 1.92 26.51
CA SER A 189 -24.31 1.99 26.65
C SER A 189 -25.04 1.53 25.39
N MET A 190 -26.10 0.74 25.57
CA MET A 190 -27.03 0.39 24.48
C MET A 190 -28.14 1.46 24.34
N SER A 191 -28.72 1.55 23.15
CA SER A 191 -29.93 2.35 22.91
C SER A 191 -31.07 1.45 22.41
N ILE A 192 -32.30 1.85 22.71
CA ILE A 192 -33.49 1.06 22.36
C ILE A 192 -34.50 1.95 21.66
N LYS A 193 -34.92 1.51 20.48
CA LYS A 193 -35.97 2.13 19.68
C LYS A 193 -37.23 1.30 19.79
N VAL A 194 -38.36 1.93 20.09
CA VAL A 194 -39.65 1.26 20.21
C VAL A 194 -40.60 1.86 19.18
N LEU A 195 -41.28 0.98 18.44
CA LEU A 195 -42.31 1.30 17.46
C LEU A 195 -43.67 0.96 18.06
N TYR A 196 -44.52 1.96 18.24
CA TYR A 196 -45.80 1.79 18.95
C TYR A 196 -46.89 2.69 18.39
N ALA A 197 -48.13 2.29 18.60
CA ALA A 197 -49.35 3.04 18.31
C ALA A 197 -50.29 2.95 19.52
N SER A 198 -51.35 3.75 19.54
CA SER A 198 -52.35 3.75 20.60
C SER A 198 -53.73 3.98 20.01
N ASP A 199 -54.77 3.35 20.53
CA ASP A 199 -56.15 3.61 20.08
C ASP A 199 -56.74 4.93 20.65
N GLY A 200 -55.93 5.65 21.44
CA GLY A 200 -56.22 6.96 22.01
C GLY A 200 -54.96 7.76 22.31
N THR A 201 -55.11 8.92 22.96
CA THR A 201 -54.02 9.88 23.23
C THR A 201 -53.70 10.00 24.72
N THR A 202 -53.94 8.94 25.51
CA THR A 202 -53.78 8.91 26.97
C THR A 202 -52.95 7.71 27.42
N GLY A 203 -52.02 7.96 28.34
CA GLY A 203 -51.20 6.94 29.00
C GLY A 203 -49.88 6.68 28.27
N ASP A 204 -48.78 7.02 28.94
CA ASP A 204 -47.43 6.89 28.41
C ASP A 204 -46.98 5.43 28.34
N PHE A 205 -45.93 5.16 27.58
CA PHE A 205 -45.27 3.87 27.54
C PHE A 205 -43.98 3.91 28.36
N GLN A 206 -43.76 2.94 29.23
CA GLN A 206 -42.50 2.81 29.94
C GLN A 206 -41.74 1.62 29.43
N PHE A 207 -40.51 1.90 29.04
CA PHE A 207 -39.54 0.86 28.80
C PHE A 207 -38.47 0.92 29.89
N SER A 208 -38.19 -0.23 30.46
CA SER A 208 -37.13 -0.41 31.45
C SER A 208 -36.23 -1.56 31.01
N ALA A 209 -34.93 -1.29 30.92
CA ALA A 209 -33.91 -2.34 30.88
C ALA A 209 -33.14 -2.28 32.20
N ALA A 210 -33.00 -3.43 32.85
CA ALA A 210 -32.35 -3.51 34.14
C ALA A 210 -30.95 -4.11 34.08
N SER A 211 -30.05 -3.53 34.84
CA SER A 211 -28.69 -4.00 35.08
C SER A 211 -28.64 -4.90 36.31
N ARG A 212 -29.16 -6.12 36.15
CA ARG A 212 -28.63 -7.27 36.89
C ARG A 212 -28.86 -8.55 36.09
N GLY A 213 -28.06 -8.68 35.04
CA GLY A 213 -27.95 -9.88 34.23
C GLY A 213 -27.60 -11.07 35.10
N VAL A 214 -28.11 -12.21 34.65
CA VAL A 214 -27.94 -13.48 35.32
C VAL A 214 -26.72 -14.15 34.72
N LEU A 215 -25.85 -14.68 35.58
CA LEU A 215 -24.71 -15.50 35.15
C LEU A 215 -25.14 -16.93 34.85
N VAL A 216 -24.39 -17.61 34.01
CA VAL A 216 -24.41 -19.08 33.97
C VAL A 216 -24.21 -19.62 35.39
N GLY A 217 -25.17 -20.41 35.86
CA GLY A 217 -25.16 -21.03 37.19
C GLY A 217 -25.83 -20.23 38.31
N GLN A 218 -26.35 -19.02 38.06
CA GLN A 218 -27.20 -18.29 39.01
C GLN A 218 -28.68 -18.61 38.83
N SER A 219 -29.45 -18.57 39.93
CA SER A 219 -30.91 -18.69 39.88
C SER A 219 -31.55 -17.47 39.21
N LEU A 220 -32.56 -17.70 38.35
CA LEU A 220 -33.38 -16.68 37.67
C LEU A 220 -34.38 -15.97 38.62
N SER A 221 -34.00 -15.75 39.88
CA SER A 221 -34.93 -15.39 40.99
C SER A 221 -35.21 -13.89 41.14
N GLN A 222 -34.47 -13.01 40.47
CA GLN A 222 -34.47 -11.59 40.81
C GLN A 222 -34.97 -10.74 39.65
N GLY A 223 -35.92 -9.86 39.96
CA GLY A 223 -36.51 -8.92 39.02
C GLY A 223 -35.55 -7.80 38.58
N PRO A 224 -35.95 -7.06 37.54
CA PRO A 224 -35.16 -5.99 36.95
C PRO A 224 -34.98 -4.81 37.92
N GLY A 225 -33.75 -4.50 38.33
CA GLY A 225 -33.37 -3.19 38.90
C GLY A 225 -32.58 -2.39 37.86
N GLY A 226 -33.02 -1.19 37.50
CA GLY A 226 -32.31 -0.32 36.56
C GLY A 226 -33.10 0.91 36.10
N GLY A 227 -32.54 1.63 35.14
CA GLY A 227 -33.12 2.85 34.59
C GLY A 227 -34.33 2.57 33.70
N SER A 228 -35.30 3.48 33.74
CA SER A 228 -36.44 3.48 32.84
C SER A 228 -36.52 4.78 32.07
N PHE A 229 -37.02 4.73 30.85
CA PHE A 229 -37.49 5.91 30.16
C PHE A 229 -38.97 5.81 29.88
N VAL A 230 -39.62 6.97 29.92
CA VAL A 230 -41.04 7.12 29.67
C VAL A 230 -41.20 7.80 28.33
N LEU A 231 -42.06 7.22 27.52
CA LEU A 231 -42.36 7.63 26.17
C LEU A 231 -43.79 8.17 26.14
N PRO A 232 -43.98 9.42 25.68
CA PRO A 232 -45.32 9.98 25.58
C PRO A 232 -46.17 9.13 24.63
N VAL A 233 -47.45 9.02 24.94
CA VAL A 233 -48.45 8.42 24.04
C VAL A 233 -48.41 9.10 22.65
N PRO A 234 -48.68 8.36 21.56
CA PRO A 234 -48.75 8.94 20.21
C PRO A 234 -49.71 10.14 20.15
N THR A 235 -49.38 11.13 19.32
CA THR A 235 -50.18 12.37 19.18
C THR A 235 -51.52 12.17 18.45
N GLY A 236 -51.81 10.96 17.97
CA GLY A 236 -53.07 10.60 17.35
C GLY A 236 -53.34 9.09 17.41
N VAL A 237 -54.62 8.75 17.18
CA VAL A 237 -55.14 7.38 17.22
C VAL A 237 -54.58 6.55 16.07
N ASP A 238 -54.11 5.35 16.38
CA ASP A 238 -53.52 4.37 15.45
C ASP A 238 -52.37 4.93 14.59
N ILE A 239 -51.70 5.99 15.06
CA ILE A 239 -50.52 6.54 14.41
C ILE A 239 -49.27 5.84 14.93
N LEU A 240 -48.50 5.24 14.03
CA LEU A 240 -47.19 4.68 14.35
C LEU A 240 -46.25 5.81 14.81
N SER A 241 -45.79 5.69 16.04
CA SER A 241 -44.79 6.55 16.64
C SER A 241 -43.52 5.74 16.91
N GLU A 242 -42.40 6.45 16.88
CA GLU A 242 -41.11 5.92 17.28
C GLU A 242 -40.62 6.73 18.47
N ALA A 243 -39.99 6.05 19.42
CA ALA A 243 -39.18 6.76 20.39
C ALA A 243 -37.95 5.96 20.81
N THR A 244 -36.90 6.71 21.15
CA THR A 244 -35.57 6.17 21.45
C THR A 244 -35.17 6.49 22.89
N GLY A 245 -34.78 5.48 23.63
CA GLY A 245 -34.11 5.63 24.92
C GLY A 245 -32.61 5.40 24.75
N THR A 246 -31.81 6.32 25.28
CA THR A 246 -30.34 6.20 25.29
C THR A 246 -29.85 5.99 26.72
N ASN A 247 -28.62 5.49 26.88
CA ASN A 247 -27.96 5.27 28.18
C ASN A 247 -28.52 4.10 29.00
N PHE A 248 -28.91 2.99 28.35
CA PHE A 248 -29.06 1.71 29.05
C PHE A 248 -27.67 1.13 29.30
N GLY A 249 -26.99 1.68 30.31
CA GLY A 249 -25.75 1.14 30.86
C GLY A 249 -26.04 -0.17 31.59
N ILE A 250 -26.13 -1.27 30.83
CA ILE A 250 -26.12 -2.62 31.40
C ILE A 250 -24.76 -2.80 32.06
N GLN A 251 -24.72 -3.24 33.33
CA GLN A 251 -23.46 -3.39 34.07
C GLN A 251 -22.51 -4.29 33.28
N VAL A 252 -21.30 -3.79 33.00
CA VAL A 252 -20.40 -4.30 31.95
C VAL A 252 -19.58 -5.52 32.35
N THR A 253 -19.71 -5.98 33.59
CA THR A 253 -18.95 -7.11 34.11
C THR A 253 -19.87 -8.30 34.36
N ASN A 254 -19.63 -9.39 33.64
CA ASN A 254 -20.28 -10.70 33.83
C ASN A 254 -21.82 -10.61 33.65
N GLN A 255 -22.30 -10.57 32.42
CA GLN A 255 -23.72 -10.66 32.10
C GLN A 255 -23.90 -11.57 30.90
N ASP A 256 -24.70 -12.64 31.04
CA ASP A 256 -25.03 -13.53 29.90
C ASP A 256 -26.39 -13.21 29.29
N VAL A 257 -27.23 -12.48 30.03
CA VAL A 257 -28.64 -12.22 29.67
C VAL A 257 -29.04 -10.80 30.05
N ILE A 258 -29.71 -10.11 29.11
CA ILE A 258 -30.35 -8.80 29.26
C ILE A 258 -31.85 -9.01 29.49
N ASN A 259 -32.38 -8.48 30.59
CA ASN A 259 -33.80 -8.52 30.88
C ASN A 259 -34.47 -7.20 30.49
N LEU A 260 -35.53 -7.30 29.69
CA LEU A 260 -36.32 -6.18 29.21
C LEU A 260 -37.69 -6.25 29.86
N TYR A 261 -38.10 -5.13 30.45
CA TYR A 261 -39.38 -4.97 31.10
C TYR A 261 -40.12 -3.84 30.40
N LEU A 262 -41.25 -4.20 29.79
CA LEU A 262 -42.06 -3.28 29.01
C LEU A 262 -43.41 -3.18 29.69
N ARG A 263 -43.87 -1.96 29.94
CA ARG A 263 -45.19 -1.74 30.49
C ARG A 263 -45.79 -0.47 29.93
N ARG A 264 -47.08 -0.35 30.10
CA ARG A 264 -47.75 0.94 29.98
C ARG A 264 -47.72 1.67 31.33
N LEU A 265 -47.63 3.00 31.28
CA LEU A 265 -47.89 3.88 32.40
C LEU A 265 -49.29 4.46 32.24
N GLY A 266 -50.13 4.30 33.27
CA GLY A 266 -51.39 5.01 33.33
C GLY A 266 -51.20 6.51 33.55
N ALA A 267 -52.18 7.30 33.14
CA ALA A 267 -52.19 8.75 33.36
C ALA A 267 -52.65 9.14 34.79
N SER A 268 -53.15 8.17 35.58
CA SER A 268 -53.67 8.39 36.93
C SER A 268 -52.65 8.07 38.04
N THR A 269 -52.90 8.54 39.26
CA THR A 269 -52.13 8.15 40.46
C THR A 269 -52.20 6.65 40.77
N ASN A 270 -53.17 5.95 40.18
CA ASN A 270 -53.34 4.50 40.30
C ASN A 270 -52.71 3.75 39.14
N ASP A 271 -51.97 4.43 38.25
CA ASP A 271 -51.32 3.83 37.08
C ASP A 271 -52.33 3.11 36.17
N THR A 272 -53.58 3.61 36.16
CA THR A 272 -54.64 3.16 35.24
C THR A 272 -54.65 4.09 34.04
N SER A 273 -54.71 3.51 32.84
CA SER A 273 -54.93 4.28 31.62
C SER A 273 -56.42 4.37 31.26
N THR A 274 -56.76 4.96 30.11
CA THR A 274 -58.10 4.91 29.48
C THR A 274 -58.15 4.39 28.03
N ASP A 275 -56.99 4.16 27.41
CA ASP A 275 -56.87 3.77 25.97
C ASP A 275 -56.21 2.38 25.87
N VAL A 276 -55.72 1.92 24.72
CA VAL A 276 -54.96 0.68 24.54
C VAL A 276 -53.69 0.98 23.76
N LEU A 277 -52.54 0.60 24.32
CA LEU A 277 -51.25 0.78 23.67
C LEU A 277 -50.86 -0.48 22.90
N ASN A 278 -50.39 -0.31 21.67
CA ASN A 278 -50.00 -1.38 20.76
C ASN A 278 -48.53 -1.22 20.35
N VAL A 279 -47.64 -2.11 20.82
CA VAL A 279 -46.22 -2.11 20.44
C VAL A 279 -45.99 -3.04 19.27
N VAL A 280 -45.55 -2.52 18.13
CA VAL A 280 -45.31 -3.27 16.89
C VAL A 280 -43.95 -3.97 16.92
N GLY A 281 -42.99 -3.44 17.66
CA GLY A 281 -41.66 -4.03 17.83
C GLY A 281 -40.67 -3.07 18.44
N PHE A 282 -39.45 -3.55 18.65
CA PHE A 282 -38.35 -2.74 19.16
C PHE A 282 -37.01 -3.23 18.63
N VAL A 283 -36.04 -2.30 18.64
CA VAL A 283 -34.68 -2.51 18.17
C VAL A 283 -33.72 -2.11 19.28
N ILE A 284 -32.76 -2.98 19.59
CA ILE A 284 -31.67 -2.71 20.54
C ILE A 284 -30.41 -2.46 19.72
N ASP A 285 -29.88 -1.25 19.78
CA ASP A 285 -28.64 -0.87 19.13
C ASP A 285 -27.48 -0.91 20.14
N TYR A 286 -26.37 -1.53 19.76
CA TYR A 286 -25.14 -1.66 20.56
C TYR A 286 -23.91 -1.48 19.67
N ASN A 287 -22.78 -1.08 20.26
CA ASN A 287 -21.52 -0.94 19.53
C ASN A 287 -20.64 -2.18 19.69
N THR A 288 -19.86 -2.50 18.67
CA THR A 288 -18.91 -3.62 18.72
C THR A 288 -17.52 -3.23 19.22
N LEU A 289 -16.82 -4.21 19.79
CA LEU A 289 -15.38 -4.13 20.10
C LEU A 289 -14.52 -3.72 18.90
#